data_AF-A0A373UFL8-F1
#
_entry.id   AF-A0A373UFL8-F1
#
_cell.length_a   1.000
_cell.length_b   1.000
_cell.length_c   1.000
_cell.angle_alpha   90.00
_cell.angle_beta   90.00
_cell.angle_gamma   90.00
#
_symmetry.space_group_name_H-M   'P 1'
#
loop_
_entity.id
_entity.type
_entity.pdbx_description
1 polymer ?
#
loop_
_entity_poly.entity_id
_entity_poly.type
_entity_poly.pdbx_seq_one_letter_code
_entity_poly.pdbx_strand_id
1 'polypeptide(L)'
;MEIRVNDTAPVNQTTGTTPVDTGDGSFKFTLTSAIEEQELQQRLNSLLDDITKQGNLIAQHMDIRDMKKYRGLVKDFLNEVVTRSHKFSRENFLDRKGRHRVYGIVKLVDKNLDELAEELVKDESDHITILDKIGEIAGLLLDIFT
;
A
#
# COMPACT_ATOMS: atom_id res chain seq x y z
N MET A 1 -1.82 24.06 -80.95
CA MET A 1 -1.72 22.63 -80.61
C MET A 1 -1.10 22.53 -79.23
N GLU A 2 -1.92 22.22 -78.23
CA GLU A 2 -1.51 21.97 -76.85
C GLU A 2 -1.25 20.48 -76.65
N ILE A 3 -0.13 20.13 -76.01
CA ILE A 3 0.04 18.86 -75.32
C ILE A 3 0.44 19.16 -73.87
N ARG A 4 -0.60 19.27 -73.03
CA ARG A 4 -0.88 18.42 -71.87
C ARG A 4 0.23 18.04 -70.86
N VAL A 5 -0.06 18.52 -69.64
CA VAL A 5 -0.13 17.87 -68.31
C VAL A 5 1.09 17.52 -67.44
N ASN A 6 0.93 18.01 -66.21
CA ASN A 6 1.09 17.41 -64.88
C ASN A 6 2.44 17.46 -64.15
N ASP A 7 2.47 18.41 -63.19
CA ASP A 7 2.30 18.14 -61.75
C ASP A 7 3.37 17.30 -61.07
N THR A 8 4.27 17.98 -60.35
CA THR A 8 4.96 17.42 -59.18
C THR A 8 4.97 18.45 -58.06
N ALA A 9 4.07 18.26 -57.09
CA ALA A 9 4.13 18.87 -55.78
C ALA A 9 5.37 18.36 -55.00
N PRO A 10 5.92 19.14 -54.06
CA PRO A 10 7.19 18.84 -53.41
C PRO A 10 7.07 17.62 -52.49
N VAL A 11 8.03 16.70 -52.62
CA VAL A 11 8.24 15.57 -51.71
C VAL A 11 8.49 16.12 -50.31
N ASN A 12 7.55 15.87 -49.41
CA ASN A 12 7.67 16.22 -48.00
C ASN A 12 8.83 15.42 -47.41
N GLN A 13 9.94 16.11 -47.12
CA GLN A 13 11.10 15.52 -46.47
C GLN A 13 10.65 15.04 -45.09
N THR A 14 10.76 13.74 -44.84
CA THR A 14 10.63 13.18 -43.49
C THR A 14 11.70 13.83 -42.62
N THR A 15 11.27 14.80 -41.81
CA THR A 15 12.06 15.38 -40.72
C THR A 15 12.61 14.22 -39.90
N GLY A 16 13.94 14.15 -39.81
CA GLY A 16 14.66 13.08 -39.13
C GLY A 16 14.07 12.83 -37.76
N THR A 17 13.78 11.57 -37.48
CA THR A 17 13.55 11.09 -36.12
C THR A 17 14.72 11.54 -35.27
N THR A 18 14.46 12.43 -34.32
CA THR A 18 15.39 12.81 -33.27
C THR A 18 15.96 11.51 -32.70
N PRO A 19 17.29 11.31 -32.65
CA PRO A 19 17.85 10.10 -32.06
C PRO A 19 17.40 10.07 -30.61
N VAL A 20 16.56 9.10 -30.28
CA VAL A 20 16.14 8.83 -28.91
C VAL A 20 17.41 8.42 -28.18
N ASP A 21 17.89 9.30 -27.30
CA ASP A 21 19.04 9.05 -26.47
C ASP A 21 18.82 7.74 -25.70
N THR A 22 19.49 6.69 -26.14
CA THR A 22 19.36 5.32 -25.64
C THR A 22 20.34 5.07 -24.48
N GLY A 23 20.80 6.14 -23.83
CA GLY A 23 21.77 6.10 -22.74
C GLY A 23 21.18 6.08 -21.33
N ASP A 24 19.95 6.50 -21.10
CA ASP A 24 19.51 6.80 -19.73
C ASP A 24 18.87 5.58 -19.05
N GLY A 25 19.51 5.12 -17.98
CA GLY A 25 18.98 4.11 -17.04
C GLY A 25 17.61 4.45 -16.43
N SER A 26 17.00 5.58 -16.81
CA SER A 26 15.63 6.02 -16.54
C SER A 26 14.56 4.96 -16.88
N PHE A 27 14.62 4.31 -18.06
CA PHE A 27 13.64 3.25 -18.38
C PHE A 27 13.81 2.01 -17.49
N LYS A 28 15.06 1.56 -17.29
CA LYS A 28 15.35 0.42 -16.40
C LYS A 28 14.95 0.73 -14.96
N PHE A 29 15.22 1.95 -14.49
CA PHE A 29 14.84 2.43 -13.17
C PHE A 29 13.32 2.48 -12.99
N THR A 30 12.59 3.00 -13.98
CA THR A 30 11.12 3.05 -13.95
C THR A 30 10.51 1.65 -13.93
N LEU A 31 11.02 0.75 -14.78
CA LEU A 31 10.55 -0.62 -14.84
C LEU A 31 10.83 -1.38 -13.53
N THR A 32 12.05 -1.27 -12.98
CA THR A 32 12.39 -1.90 -11.70
C THR A 32 11.55 -1.33 -10.55
N SER A 33 11.32 -0.02 -10.51
CA SER A 33 10.50 0.61 -9.47
C SER A 33 9.03 0.14 -9.54
N ALA A 34 8.46 0.04 -10.74
CA ALA A 34 7.09 -0.44 -10.93
C ALA A 34 6.93 -1.92 -10.52
N ILE A 35 7.91 -2.76 -10.82
CA ILE A 35 7.91 -4.17 -10.41
C ILE A 35 7.99 -4.28 -8.88
N GLU A 36 8.92 -3.55 -8.24
CA GLU A 36 9.08 -3.54 -6.78
C GLU A 36 7.81 -3.06 -6.05
N GLU A 37 7.11 -2.07 -6.62
CA GLU A 37 5.83 -1.57 -6.11
C GLU A 37 4.72 -2.61 -6.23
N GLN A 38 4.62 -3.28 -7.38
CA GLN A 38 3.63 -4.34 -7.58
C GLN A 38 3.85 -5.52 -6.63
N GLU A 39 5.10 -5.94 -6.43
CA GLU A 39 5.46 -6.97 -5.45
C GLU A 39 5.10 -6.56 -4.02
N LEU A 40 5.33 -5.28 -3.67
CA LEU A 40 4.93 -4.74 -2.37
C LEU A 40 3.42 -4.82 -2.18
N GLN A 41 2.65 -4.35 -3.16
CA GLN A 41 1.19 -4.39 -3.10
C GLN A 41 0.67 -5.81 -2.92
N GLN A 42 1.23 -6.78 -3.67
CA GLN A 42 0.86 -8.19 -3.51
C GLN A 42 1.16 -8.71 -2.11
N ARG A 43 2.33 -8.37 -1.55
CA ARG A 43 2.72 -8.80 -0.21
C ARG A 43 1.83 -8.19 0.89
N LEU A 44 1.52 -6.89 0.78
CA LEU A 44 0.62 -6.22 1.72
C LEU A 44 -0.80 -6.77 1.64
N ASN A 45 -1.30 -7.06 0.43
CA ASN A 45 -2.61 -7.70 0.25
C ASN A 45 -2.66 -9.09 0.89
N SER A 46 -1.59 -9.89 0.73
CA SER A 46 -1.49 -11.21 1.38
C SER A 46 -1.52 -11.09 2.91
N LEU A 47 -0.74 -10.16 3.47
CA LEU A 47 -0.72 -9.92 4.91
C LEU A 47 -2.08 -9.44 5.43
N LEU A 48 -2.76 -8.57 4.68
CA LEU A 48 -4.08 -8.07 5.04
C LEU A 48 -5.14 -9.19 5.05
N ASP A 49 -5.08 -10.12 4.08
CA ASP A 49 -5.95 -11.30 4.05
C ASP A 49 -5.70 -12.22 5.26
N ASP A 50 -4.44 -12.47 5.61
CA ASP A 50 -4.08 -13.25 6.80
C ASP A 50 -4.56 -12.58 8.10
N ILE A 51 -4.40 -11.26 8.22
CA ILE A 51 -4.91 -10.45 9.34
C ILE A 51 -6.43 -10.59 9.43
N THR A 52 -7.13 -10.47 8.30
CA THR A 52 -8.60 -10.56 8.24
C THR A 52 -9.09 -11.94 8.69
N LYS A 53 -8.47 -13.01 8.20
CA LYS A 53 -8.76 -14.39 8.62
C LYS A 53 -8.54 -14.57 10.12
N GLN A 54 -7.42 -14.09 10.64
CA GLN A 54 -7.10 -14.23 12.07
C GLN A 54 -8.02 -13.37 12.94
N GLY A 55 -8.44 -12.19 12.48
CA GLY A 55 -9.45 -11.36 13.14
C GLY A 55 -10.79 -12.08 13.26
N ASN A 56 -11.24 -12.74 12.18
CA ASN A 56 -12.45 -13.56 12.21
C ASN A 56 -12.36 -14.73 13.21
N LEU A 57 -11.19 -15.34 13.36
CA LEU A 57 -10.97 -16.38 14.38
C LEU A 57 -11.08 -15.83 15.80
N ILE A 58 -10.53 -14.64 16.08
CA ILE A 58 -10.69 -13.97 17.38
C ILE A 58 -12.16 -13.68 17.65
N ALA A 59 -12.88 -13.15 16.66
CA ALA A 59 -14.30 -12.90 16.79
C ALA A 59 -15.11 -14.17 17.07
N GLN A 60 -14.70 -15.34 16.58
CA GLN A 60 -15.41 -16.60 16.82
C GLN A 60 -15.07 -17.25 18.15
N HIS A 61 -13.78 -17.25 18.53
CA HIS A 61 -13.30 -18.04 19.66
C HIS A 61 -13.01 -17.21 20.91
N MET A 62 -12.79 -15.90 20.76
CA MET A 62 -12.43 -14.97 21.84
C MET A 62 -11.21 -15.48 22.63
N ASP A 63 -10.23 -16.06 21.92
CA ASP A 63 -9.06 -16.69 22.53
C ASP A 63 -7.82 -15.77 22.45
N ILE A 64 -7.16 -15.58 23.59
CA ILE A 64 -5.92 -14.80 23.70
C ILE A 64 -4.77 -15.37 22.85
N ARG A 65 -4.79 -16.68 22.54
CA ARG A 65 -3.80 -17.32 21.65
C ARG A 65 -3.94 -16.82 20.22
N ASP A 66 -5.18 -16.63 19.77
CA ASP A 66 -5.49 -16.05 18.46
C ASP A 66 -5.12 -14.58 18.42
N MET A 67 -5.30 -13.86 19.53
CA MET A 67 -4.82 -12.47 19.67
C MET A 67 -3.31 -12.33 19.52
N LYS A 68 -2.53 -13.24 20.10
CA LYS A 68 -1.07 -13.23 19.95
C LYS A 68 -0.65 -13.36 18.49
N LYS A 69 -1.30 -14.23 17.72
CA LYS A 69 -1.04 -14.40 16.28
C LYS A 69 -1.45 -13.15 15.50
N TYR A 70 -2.64 -12.62 15.79
CA TYR A 70 -3.15 -11.41 15.15
C TYR A 70 -2.21 -10.21 15.35
N ARG A 71 -1.77 -9.96 16.58
CA ARG A 71 -0.78 -8.91 16.89
C ARG A 71 0.53 -9.12 16.11
N GLY A 72 0.97 -10.37 15.94
CA GLY A 72 2.14 -10.71 15.12
C GLY A 72 1.95 -10.31 13.64
N LEU A 73 0.84 -10.72 13.03
CA LEU A 73 0.52 -10.40 11.64
C LEU A 73 0.41 -8.89 11.39
N VAL A 74 -0.26 -8.16 12.28
CA VAL A 74 -0.37 -6.70 12.20
C VAL A 74 1.00 -6.04 12.30
N LYS A 75 1.87 -6.52 13.20
CA LYS A 75 3.24 -6.02 13.33
C LYS A 75 4.06 -6.26 12.05
N ASP A 76 3.92 -7.43 11.43
CA ASP A 76 4.63 -7.74 10.18
C ASP A 76 4.16 -6.85 9.03
N PHE A 77 2.86 -6.58 8.93
CA PHE A 77 2.29 -5.62 7.99
C PHE A 77 2.87 -4.22 8.19
N LEU A 78 2.84 -3.69 9.42
CA LEU A 78 3.35 -2.35 9.72
C LEU A 78 4.86 -2.24 9.44
N ASN A 79 5.63 -3.29 9.72
CA ASN A 79 7.06 -3.32 9.41
C ASN A 79 7.33 -3.27 7.91
N GLU A 80 6.54 -3.99 7.09
CA GLU A 80 6.70 -3.97 5.64
C GLU A 80 6.40 -2.57 5.07
N VAL A 81 5.35 -1.93 5.58
CA VAL A 81 5.01 -0.53 5.25
C VAL A 81 6.15 0.40 5.63
N VAL A 82 6.63 0.38 6.88
CA VAL A 82 7.65 1.33 7.36
C VAL A 82 9.00 1.12 6.65
N THR A 83 9.41 -0.13 6.44
CA THR A 83 10.71 -0.45 5.81
C THR A 83 10.77 0.04 4.36
N ARG A 84 9.69 -0.10 3.59
CA ARG A 84 9.64 0.34 2.19
C ARG A 84 9.14 1.78 2.02
N SER A 85 8.43 2.34 3.01
CA SER A 85 8.01 3.75 3.09
C SER A 85 9.18 4.74 2.95
N HIS A 86 10.36 4.41 3.48
CA HIS A 86 11.55 5.26 3.35
C HIS A 86 12.04 5.44 1.89
N LYS A 87 11.85 4.43 1.02
CA LYS A 87 12.10 4.56 -0.43
C LYS A 87 11.09 5.51 -1.09
N PHE A 88 9.89 5.60 -0.51
CA PHE A 88 8.75 6.42 -0.91
C PHE A 88 8.69 7.81 -0.22
N SER A 89 9.68 8.14 0.62
CA SER A 89 9.70 9.31 1.53
C SER A 89 9.69 10.68 0.84
N ARG A 90 9.75 10.76 -0.50
CA ARG A 90 9.57 12.04 -1.19
C ARG A 90 8.10 12.41 -1.38
N GLU A 91 7.17 11.47 -1.27
CA GLU A 91 5.75 11.69 -1.57
C GLU A 91 4.79 11.45 -0.40
N ASN A 92 5.23 10.83 0.70
CA ASN A 92 4.37 10.59 1.86
C ASN A 92 4.24 11.85 2.74
N PHE A 93 3.11 12.54 2.55
CA PHE A 93 2.78 13.83 3.15
C PHE A 93 2.82 13.86 4.68
N LEU A 94 3.17 15.02 5.19
CA LEU A 94 3.01 15.39 6.58
C LEU A 94 1.53 15.67 6.88
N ASP A 95 1.08 15.32 8.09
CA ASP A 95 -0.16 15.84 8.68
C ASP A 95 -0.17 17.39 8.58
N ARG A 96 -1.34 18.01 8.68
CA ARG A 96 -1.55 19.47 8.64
C ARG A 96 -0.69 20.24 9.66
N LYS A 97 -0.11 19.53 10.63
CA LYS A 97 0.83 19.98 11.67
C LYS A 97 2.30 19.54 11.47
N GLY A 98 2.68 19.01 10.31
CA GLY A 98 4.06 18.62 10.03
C GLY A 98 4.51 17.27 10.61
N ARG A 99 3.58 16.38 10.99
CA ARG A 99 3.91 15.06 11.60
C ARG A 99 3.78 13.93 10.57
N HIS A 100 4.61 12.90 10.65
CA HIS A 100 4.54 11.75 9.73
C HIS A 100 3.20 11.01 9.91
N ARG A 101 2.29 11.09 8.93
CA ARG A 101 0.91 10.52 8.99
C ARG A 101 0.93 9.05 9.40
N VAL A 102 1.82 8.27 8.78
CA VAL A 102 1.98 6.83 9.05
C VAL A 102 2.32 6.55 10.51
N TYR A 103 3.16 7.37 11.15
CA TYR A 103 3.52 7.16 12.56
C TYR A 103 2.32 7.37 13.49
N GLY A 104 1.45 8.33 13.16
CA GLY A 104 0.19 8.54 13.87
C GLY A 104 -0.74 7.34 13.78
N ILE A 105 -0.86 6.75 12.58
CA ILE A 105 -1.70 5.56 12.38
C ILE A 105 -1.11 4.35 13.10
N VAL A 106 0.20 4.11 13.00
CA VAL A 106 0.89 3.02 13.73
C VAL A 106 0.59 3.10 15.23
N LYS A 107 0.67 4.28 15.82
CA LYS A 107 0.37 4.47 17.25
C LYS A 107 -1.09 4.18 17.58
N LEU A 108 -2.02 4.52 16.69
CA LEU A 108 -3.43 4.25 16.89
C LEU A 108 -3.75 2.76 16.75
N VAL A 109 -3.11 2.07 15.80
CA VAL A 109 -3.20 0.61 15.65
C VAL A 109 -2.70 -0.09 16.90
N ASP A 110 -1.55 0.32 17.44
CA ASP A 110 -0.99 -0.26 18.67
C ASP A 110 -1.94 -0.11 19.86
N LYS A 111 -2.53 1.09 20.02
CA LYS A 111 -3.56 1.34 21.05
C LYS A 111 -4.78 0.43 20.90
N ASN A 112 -5.28 0.26 19.67
CA ASN A 112 -6.42 -0.63 19.43
C ASN A 112 -6.08 -2.11 19.65
N LEU A 113 -4.84 -2.53 19.37
CA LEU A 113 -4.36 -3.88 19.69
C LEU A 113 -4.26 -4.13 21.20
N ASP A 114 -3.91 -3.12 21.98
CA ASP A 114 -3.91 -3.22 23.44
C ASP A 114 -5.34 -3.28 23.98
N GLU A 115 -6.24 -2.41 23.52
CA GLU A 115 -7.65 -2.41 23.92
C GLU A 115 -8.35 -3.73 23.56
N LEU A 116 -8.06 -4.31 22.39
CA LEU A 116 -8.58 -5.63 22.01
C LEU A 116 -8.05 -6.74 22.94
N ALA A 117 -6.77 -6.69 23.33
CA ALA A 117 -6.21 -7.66 24.25
C ALA A 117 -6.80 -7.52 25.65
N GLU A 118 -7.04 -6.29 26.12
CA GLU A 118 -7.70 -6.02 27.40
C GLU A 118 -9.13 -6.56 27.40
N GLU A 119 -9.89 -6.35 26.32
CA GLU A 119 -11.26 -6.86 26.18
C GLU A 119 -11.33 -8.39 26.26
N LEU A 120 -10.37 -9.08 25.63
CA LEU A 120 -10.30 -10.54 25.61
C LEU A 120 -9.93 -11.17 26.96
N VAL A 121 -9.36 -10.40 27.89
CA VAL A 121 -8.95 -10.89 29.22
C VAL A 121 -10.02 -10.62 30.28
N LYS A 122 -11.07 -9.85 29.96
CA LYS A 122 -12.18 -9.61 30.89
C LYS A 122 -12.94 -10.91 31.20
N ASP A 123 -13.40 -11.02 32.44
CA ASP A 123 -14.28 -12.12 32.88
C ASP A 123 -15.59 -12.15 32.07
N GLU A 124 -16.09 -10.96 31.70
CA GLU A 124 -17.22 -10.78 30.80
C GLU A 124 -16.79 -9.91 29.62
N SER A 125 -16.40 -10.57 28.53
CA SER A 125 -15.96 -9.94 27.29
C SER A 125 -17.16 -9.56 26.42
N ASP A 126 -17.18 -8.31 25.93
CA ASP A 126 -18.19 -7.86 24.98
C ASP A 126 -17.80 -8.18 23.54
N HIS A 127 -18.58 -9.06 22.92
CA HIS A 127 -18.39 -9.50 21.55
C HIS A 127 -18.50 -8.36 20.52
N ILE A 128 -19.39 -7.40 20.75
CA ILE A 128 -19.56 -6.24 19.87
C ILE A 128 -18.30 -5.37 19.92
N THR A 129 -17.81 -5.09 21.13
CA THR A 129 -16.57 -4.33 21.33
C THR A 129 -15.37 -5.02 20.65
N ILE A 130 -15.26 -6.34 20.72
CA ILE A 130 -14.21 -7.09 20.01
C ILE A 130 -14.30 -6.91 18.50
N LEU A 131 -15.49 -7.05 17.92
CA LEU A 131 -15.72 -6.85 16.49
C LEU A 131 -15.39 -5.43 16.05
N ASP A 132 -15.80 -4.44 16.84
CA ASP A 132 -15.52 -3.03 16.58
C ASP A 132 -14.01 -2.78 16.58
N LYS A 133 -13.27 -3.31 17.56
CA LYS A 133 -11.80 -3.17 17.62
C LYS A 133 -11.10 -3.82 16.44
N ILE A 134 -11.53 -5.01 16.02
CA ILE A 134 -10.99 -5.68 14.83
C ILE A 134 -11.26 -4.84 13.57
N GLY A 135 -12.47 -4.28 13.45
CA GLY A 135 -12.86 -3.41 12.34
C GLY A 135 -12.06 -2.11 12.29
N GLU A 136 -11.87 -1.45 13.43
CA GLU A 136 -11.03 -0.25 13.54
C GLU A 136 -9.60 -0.54 13.09
N ILE A 137 -9.00 -1.64 13.56
CA ILE A 137 -7.64 -2.02 13.15
C ILE A 137 -7.60 -2.26 11.64
N ALA A 138 -8.52 -3.03 11.07
CA ALA A 138 -8.57 -3.28 9.63
C ALA A 138 -8.69 -1.98 8.81
N GLY A 139 -9.54 -1.04 9.25
CA GLY A 139 -9.70 0.27 8.62
C GLY A 139 -8.41 1.09 8.64
N LEU A 140 -7.72 1.12 9.79
CA LEU A 140 -6.44 1.83 9.91
C LEU A 140 -5.33 1.23 9.04
N LEU A 141 -5.32 -0.08 8.85
CA LEU A 141 -4.36 -0.75 7.96
C LEU A 141 -4.64 -0.43 6.48
N LEU A 142 -5.91 -0.34 6.10
CA LEU A 142 -6.32 0.12 4.77
C LEU A 142 -5.95 1.60 4.53
N ASP A 143 -6.12 2.46 5.53
CA ASP A 143 -5.74 3.89 5.47
C ASP A 143 -4.23 4.12 5.31
N ILE A 144 -3.40 3.15 5.72
CA ILE A 144 -1.95 3.18 5.50
C ILE A 144 -1.60 2.80 4.05
N PHE A 145 -2.40 1.92 3.46
CA PHE A 145 -2.20 1.40 2.11
C PHE A 145 -2.71 2.36 1.02
N THR A 146 -3.66 3.25 1.35
CA THR A 146 -4.33 4.18 0.43
C THR A 146 -3.86 5.62 0.55
#